data_AF-A0A2S9GMC9-F1
#
_entry.id   AF-A0A2S9GMC9-F1
#
_cell.length_a   1.000
_cell.length_b   1.000
_cell.length_c   1.000
_cell.angle_alpha   90.00
_cell.angle_beta   90.00
_cell.angle_gamma   90.00
#
_symmetry.space_group_name_H-M   'P 1'
#
loop_
_entity.id
_entity.type
_entity.pdbx_description
1 polymer ?
#
loop_
_entity_poly.entity_id
_entity_poly.type
_entity_poly.pdbx_seq_one_letter_code
_entity_poly.pdbx_strand_id
1 'polypeptide(L)' 'WAGIDVGKTHYWDCVLDAEGKKLSSMKVANDQTEITATIATVRR' A
#
# COMPACT_ATOMS: atom_id res chain seq x y z
N TRP A 1 7.85 -3.54 4.29
CA TRP A 1 7.49 -2.18 4.74
C TRP A 1 6.37 -1.65 3.84
N ALA A 2 5.41 -0.91 4.38
CA ALA A 2 4.38 -0.24 3.60
C ALA A 2 4.47 1.28 3.83
N GLY A 3 4.54 2.05 2.76
CA GLY A 3 4.50 3.52 2.78
C GLY A 3 3.18 3.99 2.20
N ILE A 4 2.48 4.86 2.95
CA ILE A 4 1.16 5.37 2.56
C ILE A 4 1.25 6.88 2.37
N ASP A 5 0.96 7.35 1.17
CA ASP A 5 0.76 8.78 0.87
C ASP A 5 -0.75 9.09 0.89
N VAL A 6 -1.20 9.79 1.92
CA VAL A 6 -2.63 10.00 2.21
C VAL A 6 -3.12 11.30 1.57
N GLY A 7 -3.96 11.16 0.53
CA GLY A 7 -4.74 12.25 -0.05
C GLY A 7 -6.17 12.34 0.51
N LYS A 8 -6.92 13.35 0.09
CA LYS A 8 -8.29 13.58 0.58
C LYS A 8 -9.27 12.47 0.21
N THR A 9 -9.16 11.92 -1.00
CA THR A 9 -10.11 10.94 -1.56
C THR A 9 -9.48 9.58 -1.82
N HIS A 10 -8.16 9.53 -1.94
CA HIS A 10 -7.39 8.34 -2.23
C HIS A 10 -6.06 8.42 -1.49
N TYR A 11 -5.46 7.28 -1.22
CA TYR A 11 -4.04 7.18 -0.89
C TYR A 11 -3.29 6.44 -1.99
N TRP A 12 -1.97 6.57 -1.95
CA TRP A 12 -1.04 5.72 -2.69
C TRP A 12 -0.35 4.78 -1.70
N ASP A 13 -0.46 3.48 -1.95
CA ASP A 13 0.23 2.43 -1.17
C ASP A 13 1.43 1.91 -1.96
N CYS A 14 2.57 1.82 -1.29
CA CYS A 14 3.79 1.24 -1.82
C CYS A 14 4.37 0.25 -0.80
N VAL A 15 4.44 -1.02 -1.19
CA VAL A 15 4.99 -2.10 -0.36
C VAL A 15 6.35 -2.52 -0.88
N LEU A 16 7.33 -2.57 0.03
CA LEU A 16 8.69 -3.05 -0.20
C LEU A 16 8.98 -4.29 0.65
N ASP A 17 9.86 -5.18 0.19
CA ASP A 17 10.45 -6.24 1.02
C ASP A 17 11.49 -5.68 2.02
N ALA A 18 12.24 -6.58 2.67
CA ALA A 18 13.22 -6.18 3.68
C ALA A 18 14.48 -5.54 3.06
N GLU A 19 14.77 -5.89 1.82
CA GLU A 19 15.90 -5.41 1.02
C GLU A 19 15.57 -4.11 0.27
N GLY A 20 14.33 -3.63 0.38
CA GLY A 20 13.87 -2.39 -0.26
C GLY A 20 13.39 -2.58 -1.69
N LYS A 21 13.26 -3.82 -2.18
CA LYS A 21 12.68 -4.10 -3.50
C LYS A 21 11.16 -3.95 -3.44
N LYS A 22 10.62 -3.29 -4.47
CA LYS A 22 9.19 -3.01 -4.61
C LYS A 22 8.40 -4.28 -4.90
N LEU A 23 7.40 -4.56 -4.07
CA LEU A 23 6.44 -5.64 -4.23
C LEU A 23 5.12 -5.14 -4.83
N SER A 24 4.65 -3.94 -4.43
CA SER A 24 3.45 -3.30 -4.98
C SER A 24 3.59 -1.77 -4.98
N SER A 25 2.81 -1.11 -5.84
CA SER A 25 2.65 0.35 -5.82
C SER A 25 1.36 0.72 -6.55
N MET A 26 0.33 1.15 -5.83
CA MET A 26 -0.98 1.42 -6.41
C MET A 26 -1.76 2.50 -5.67
N LYS A 27 -2.70 3.12 -6.40
CA LYS A 27 -3.69 4.05 -5.86
C LYS A 27 -4.90 3.27 -5.36
N VAL A 28 -5.43 3.66 -4.22
CA VAL A 28 -6.61 3.03 -3.62
C VAL A 28 -7.50 4.09 -2.95
N ALA A 29 -8.79 3.79 -2.79
CA ALA A 29 -9.74 4.68 -2.11
C ALA A 29 -9.30 4.96 -0.68
N ASN A 30 -9.51 6.19 -0.17
CA ASN A 30 -9.10 6.57 1.17
C ASN A 30 -9.97 5.92 2.27
N ASP A 31 -9.78 4.63 2.49
CA ASP A 31 -10.46 3.81 3.48
C ASP A 31 -9.47 2.83 4.15
N GLN A 32 -9.49 2.77 5.49
CA GLN A 32 -8.56 1.94 6.26
C GLN A 32 -8.70 0.43 5.96
N THR A 33 -9.90 -0.03 5.66
CA THR A 33 -10.19 -1.43 5.33
C THR A 33 -9.55 -1.79 4.00
N GLU A 34 -9.69 -0.91 3.01
CA GLU A 34 -9.05 -1.06 1.70
C GLU A 34 -7.51 -1.03 1.80
N ILE A 35 -6.93 -0.19 2.69
CA ILE A 35 -5.48 -0.16 2.96
C ILE A 35 -5.05 -1.53 3.42
N THR A 36 -5.71 -2.02 4.46
CA THR A 36 -5.32 -3.24 5.15
C THR A 36 -5.51 -4.46 4.23
N ALA A 37 -6.58 -4.50 3.46
CA ALA A 37 -6.84 -5.55 2.48
C ALA A 37 -5.79 -5.55 1.37
N THR A 38 -5.45 -4.38 0.80
CA THR A 38 -4.45 -4.27 -0.26
C THR A 38 -3.09 -4.76 0.21
N ILE A 39 -2.62 -4.31 1.38
CA ILE A 39 -1.34 -4.75 1.95
C ILE A 39 -1.32 -6.27 2.16
N ALA A 40 -2.44 -6.87 2.60
CA ALA A 40 -2.54 -8.30 2.85
C ALA A 40 -2.46 -9.17 1.56
N THR A 41 -2.71 -8.60 0.38
CA THR A 41 -2.58 -9.32 -0.90
C THR A 41 -1.12 -9.52 -1.33
N VAL A 42 -0.19 -8.73 -0.79
CA VAL A 42 1.21 -8.78 -1.18
C VAL A 42 1.85 -10.07 -0.64
N ARG A 43 2.42 -10.87 -1.54
CA ARG A 43 3.18 -12.09 -1.21
C ARG A 43 4.69 -11.79 -1.29
N ARG A 44 5.48 -12.47 -0.46
CA ARG A 44 6.95 -12.44 -0.50
C ARG A 44 7.47 -13.34 -1.62
#